data_AF-A0A8T8D9Q1-F1
#
_entry.id   AF-A0A8T8D9Q1-F1
#
_cell.length_a   1.000
_cell.length_b   1.000
_cell.length_c   1.000
_cell.angle_alpha   90.00
_cell.angle_beta   90.00
_cell.angle_gamma   90.00
#
_symmetry.space_group_name_H-M   'P 1'
#
loop_
_entity.id
_entity.type
_entity.pdbx_description
1 polymer ?
#
loop_
_entity_poly.entity_id
_entity_poly.type
_entity_poly.pdbx_seq_one_letter_code
_entity_poly.pdbx_strand_id
1 'polypeptide(L)'
;MARGLEEWLKPRRDGRPLQLGVLGGTFDPIHIGHLVAAEAARVHFRLDRVLFVPAGRPPHKDPAGVSDAEHRYRMTVLATAGNPHFYTTRLELDREGPSYTIDTLTQLSAMAGPGASLYFIAGADSVVTLPSWRGGLGLLDICHLIVVTRPGLPGAVLQNFLDGLPAVRRARVHVLPIPEIGISSTELRERVAAGQSIRYLVPAAVEDYVEKYGLYRPAAPEPAARPAPAGGGPERGPAGGAGQGGEQAPPSPGGDAAVEGRARNAAEGPAGGGAARAWPPAVGNPAARPGSSGVAL
;
A
#
# COMPACT_ATOMS: atom_id res chain seq x y z
N MET A 1 -8.52 -5.17 21.07
CA MET A 1 -9.21 -3.97 20.55
C MET A 1 -8.21 -3.20 19.68
N ALA A 2 -8.55 -2.90 18.44
CA ALA A 2 -7.72 -2.02 17.61
C ALA A 2 -7.70 -0.64 18.27
N ARG A 3 -6.51 -0.13 18.59
CA ARG A 3 -6.37 1.25 19.09
C ARG A 3 -6.65 2.18 17.91
N GLY A 4 -7.50 3.19 18.09
CA GLY A 4 -7.71 4.22 17.09
C GLY A 4 -6.42 4.99 16.79
N LEU A 5 -6.36 5.68 15.64
CA LEU A 5 -5.17 6.42 15.21
C LEU A 5 -4.67 7.41 16.26
N GLU A 6 -5.57 8.17 16.88
CA GLU A 6 -5.22 9.14 17.93
C GLU A 6 -4.51 8.48 19.12
N GLU A 7 -5.05 7.36 19.60
CA GLU A 7 -4.43 6.57 20.68
C GLU A 7 -3.05 6.04 20.25
N TRP A 8 -2.92 5.64 18.99
CA TRP A 8 -1.67 5.15 18.41
C TRP A 8 -0.68 6.28 18.09
N LEU A 9 -1.10 7.55 18.09
CA LEU A 9 -0.22 8.71 17.94
C LEU A 9 0.15 9.35 19.28
N LYS A 10 -0.43 8.89 20.40
CA LYS A 10 -0.13 9.45 21.72
C LYS A 10 1.38 9.48 22.00
N PRO A 11 1.87 10.53 22.70
CA PRO A 11 3.25 10.66 23.11
C PRO A 11 3.77 9.42 23.83
N ARG A 12 5.07 9.25 23.77
CA ARG A 12 5.71 8.13 24.45
C ARG A 12 5.65 8.31 25.96
N ARG A 13 5.57 7.17 26.66
CA ARG A 13 5.56 7.12 28.13
C ARG A 13 6.87 7.59 28.77
N ASP A 14 7.97 7.55 28.03
CA ASP A 14 9.30 8.01 28.48
C ASP A 14 9.52 9.52 28.29
N GLY A 15 8.50 10.26 27.84
CA GLY A 15 8.54 11.72 27.72
C GLY A 15 9.36 12.25 26.53
N ARG A 16 10.03 11.38 25.76
CA ARG A 16 10.76 11.82 24.56
C ARG A 16 9.78 12.15 23.43
N PRO A 17 10.11 13.12 22.56
CA PRO A 17 9.23 13.46 21.45
C PRO A 17 9.06 12.29 20.47
N LEU A 18 7.83 12.08 20.00
CA LEU A 18 7.49 11.00 19.07
C LEU A 18 8.26 11.17 17.75
N GLN A 19 8.94 10.10 17.32
CA GLN A 19 9.60 10.02 16.02
C GLN A 19 8.73 9.18 15.09
N LEU A 20 7.93 9.83 14.25
CA LEU A 20 6.92 9.18 13.41
C LEU A 20 7.37 9.10 11.96
N GLY A 21 7.51 7.89 11.43
CA GLY A 21 7.59 7.65 9.99
C GLY A 21 6.22 7.72 9.33
N VAL A 22 6.12 8.32 8.16
CA VAL A 22 4.91 8.37 7.34
C VAL A 22 5.28 7.89 5.94
N LEU A 23 4.72 6.75 5.53
CA LEU A 23 4.87 6.21 4.18
C LEU A 23 3.51 6.31 3.47
N GLY A 24 3.41 7.31 2.59
CA GLY A 24 2.25 7.51 1.73
C GLY A 24 2.42 6.77 0.40
N GLY A 25 1.31 6.27 -0.17
CA GLY A 25 1.36 5.61 -1.46
C GLY A 25 0.01 5.15 -1.95
N THR A 26 -0.10 4.86 -3.25
CA THR A 26 -1.33 4.25 -3.79
C THR A 26 -1.49 2.81 -3.28
N PHE A 27 -0.39 2.06 -3.14
CA PHE A 27 -0.38 0.67 -2.68
C PHE A 27 -1.34 -0.24 -3.48
N ASP A 28 -1.08 -0.37 -4.78
CA ASP A 28 -1.98 -1.07 -5.71
C ASP A 28 -1.29 -2.19 -6.52
N PRO A 29 -0.86 -3.29 -5.87
CA PRO A 29 -0.97 -3.57 -4.42
C PRO A 29 0.25 -3.07 -3.62
N ILE A 30 0.13 -3.07 -2.29
CA ILE A 30 1.32 -3.03 -1.40
C ILE A 30 2.17 -4.28 -1.65
N HIS A 31 3.49 -4.16 -1.44
CA HIS A 31 4.45 -5.23 -1.74
C HIS A 31 5.67 -5.18 -0.81
N ILE A 32 6.51 -6.21 -0.83
CA ILE A 32 7.65 -6.36 0.09
C ILE A 32 8.59 -5.15 0.05
N GLY A 33 8.83 -4.56 -1.12
CA GLY A 33 9.63 -3.33 -1.23
C GLY A 33 9.16 -2.17 -0.35
N HIS A 34 7.84 -1.97 -0.20
CA HIS A 34 7.29 -0.94 0.69
C HIS A 34 7.56 -1.25 2.16
N LEU A 35 7.41 -2.53 2.55
CA LEU A 35 7.62 -2.98 3.92
C LEU A 35 9.08 -2.89 4.34
N VAL A 36 10.00 -3.26 3.45
CA VAL A 36 11.45 -3.14 3.69
C VAL A 36 11.86 -1.68 3.80
N ALA A 37 11.37 -0.80 2.93
CA ALA A 37 11.63 0.63 3.03
C ALA A 37 11.17 1.22 4.38
N ALA A 38 9.95 0.89 4.82
CA ALA A 38 9.40 1.31 6.09
C ALA A 38 10.22 0.81 7.29
N GLU A 39 10.58 -0.48 7.32
CA GLU A 39 11.32 -1.07 8.43
C GLU A 39 12.76 -0.58 8.48
N ALA A 40 13.42 -0.44 7.32
CA ALA A 40 14.76 0.12 7.24
C ALA A 40 14.80 1.56 7.75
N ALA A 41 13.84 2.39 7.35
CA ALA A 41 13.72 3.76 7.84
C ALA A 41 13.47 3.78 9.36
N ARG A 42 12.58 2.91 9.85
CA ARG A 42 12.30 2.79 11.28
C ARG A 42 13.55 2.49 12.09
N VAL A 43 14.31 1.48 11.68
CA VAL A 43 15.52 1.04 12.39
C VAL A 43 16.63 2.10 12.29
N HIS A 44 16.90 2.60 11.09
CA HIS A 44 18.02 3.52 10.85
C HIS A 44 17.84 4.86 11.57
N PHE A 45 16.64 5.45 11.48
CA PHE A 45 16.33 6.74 12.10
C PHE A 45 15.74 6.63 13.50
N ARG A 46 15.70 5.41 14.07
CA ARG A 46 15.13 5.13 15.40
C ARG A 46 13.70 5.66 15.55
N LEU A 47 12.92 5.54 14.47
CA LEU A 47 11.51 5.91 14.48
C LEU A 47 10.78 4.98 15.44
N ASP A 48 9.87 5.55 16.20
CA ASP A 48 9.05 4.81 17.14
C ASP A 48 8.08 3.90 16.42
N ARG A 49 7.50 4.44 15.36
CA ARG A 49 6.39 3.87 14.63
C ARG A 49 6.41 4.36 13.18
N VAL A 50 5.82 3.58 12.28
CA VAL A 50 5.63 3.97 10.86
C VAL A 50 4.16 3.85 10.50
N LEU A 51 3.60 4.95 10.03
CA LEU A 51 2.24 5.07 9.57
C LEU A 51 2.17 4.88 8.05
N PHE A 52 1.41 3.90 7.59
CA PHE A 52 1.08 3.69 6.19
C PHE A 52 -0.18 4.48 5.87
N VAL A 53 -0.11 5.32 4.84
CA VAL A 53 -1.22 6.17 4.39
C VAL A 53 -1.58 5.80 2.94
N PRO A 54 -2.51 4.86 2.74
CA PRO A 54 -3.04 4.58 1.41
C PRO A 54 -3.76 5.80 0.86
N ALA A 55 -3.42 6.21 -0.36
CA ALA A 55 -4.04 7.36 -0.99
C ALA A 55 -5.54 7.13 -1.17
N GLY A 56 -6.39 8.10 -0.82
CA GLY A 56 -7.83 8.02 -1.06
C GLY A 56 -8.14 8.15 -2.54
N ARG A 57 -8.01 9.38 -3.05
CA ARG A 57 -8.16 9.71 -4.47
C ARG A 57 -6.85 10.36 -4.97
N PRO A 58 -5.89 9.57 -5.47
CA PRO A 58 -4.61 10.11 -5.92
C PRO A 58 -4.81 11.03 -7.13
N PRO A 59 -4.55 12.35 -7.03
CA PRO A 59 -4.91 13.32 -8.08
C PRO A 59 -4.12 13.17 -9.37
N HIS A 60 -3.01 12.41 -9.34
CA HIS A 60 -2.11 12.20 -10.47
C HIS A 60 -2.29 10.84 -11.17
N LYS A 61 -3.37 10.10 -10.87
CA LYS A 61 -3.68 8.81 -11.50
C LYS A 61 -5.09 8.80 -12.06
N ASP A 62 -5.26 8.14 -13.20
CA ASP A 62 -6.58 7.86 -13.77
C ASP A 62 -7.37 6.94 -12.81
N PRO A 63 -8.55 7.36 -12.31
CA PRO A 63 -9.40 6.54 -11.47
C PRO A 63 -9.76 5.18 -12.09
N ALA A 64 -9.83 5.07 -13.43
CA ALA A 64 -10.17 3.82 -14.11
C ALA A 64 -9.03 2.78 -14.04
N GLY A 65 -7.78 3.21 -13.81
CA GLY A 65 -6.60 2.35 -13.75
C GLY A 65 -6.14 1.97 -12.35
N VAL A 66 -6.87 2.37 -11.31
CA VAL A 66 -6.50 2.16 -9.90
C VAL A 66 -7.60 1.38 -9.20
N SER A 67 -7.24 0.35 -8.44
CA SER A 67 -8.22 -0.40 -7.65
C SER A 67 -8.94 0.49 -6.64
N ASP A 68 -10.18 0.13 -6.32
CA ASP A 68 -10.95 0.82 -5.28
C ASP A 68 -10.12 1.02 -4.00
N ALA A 69 -10.25 2.21 -3.40
CA ALA A 69 -9.44 2.61 -2.27
C ALA A 69 -9.59 1.66 -1.08
N GLU A 70 -10.77 1.07 -0.88
CA GLU A 70 -11.05 0.11 0.18
C GLU A 70 -10.27 -1.20 -0.01
N HIS A 71 -10.10 -1.68 -1.25
CA HIS A 71 -9.24 -2.84 -1.51
C HIS A 71 -7.78 -2.54 -1.18
N ARG A 72 -7.28 -1.37 -1.59
CA ARG A 72 -5.89 -0.95 -1.34
C ARG A 72 -5.61 -0.77 0.15
N TYR A 73 -6.56 -0.19 0.89
CA TYR A 73 -6.48 -0.09 2.35
C TYR A 73 -6.45 -1.47 3.01
N ARG A 74 -7.35 -2.38 2.65
CA ARG A 74 -7.40 -3.73 3.25
C ARG A 74 -6.13 -4.52 2.97
N MET A 75 -5.59 -4.47 1.75
CA MET A 75 -4.29 -5.09 1.43
C MET A 75 -3.16 -4.48 2.28
N THR A 76 -3.19 -3.16 2.53
CA THR A 76 -2.20 -2.48 3.37
C THR A 76 -2.33 -2.89 4.85
N VAL A 77 -3.55 -3.02 5.37
CA VAL A 77 -3.79 -3.56 6.73
C VAL A 77 -3.25 -4.98 6.85
N LEU A 78 -3.56 -5.86 5.90
CA LEU A 78 -3.08 -7.25 5.89
C LEU A 78 -1.55 -7.32 5.83
N ALA A 79 -0.92 -6.47 5.03
CA ALA A 79 0.54 -6.42 4.90
C ALA A 79 1.26 -5.92 6.15
N THR A 80 0.61 -5.07 6.95
CA THR A 80 1.24 -4.40 8.11
C THR A 80 0.88 -5.04 9.45
N ALA A 81 -0.16 -5.87 9.51
CA ALA A 81 -0.70 -6.45 10.75
C ALA A 81 0.33 -7.23 11.60
N GLY A 82 1.34 -7.82 10.96
CA GLY A 82 2.37 -8.60 11.65
C GLY A 82 3.47 -7.77 12.33
N ASN A 83 3.55 -6.45 12.08
CA ASN A 83 4.59 -5.59 12.66
C ASN A 83 3.97 -4.63 13.70
N PRO A 84 4.32 -4.75 15.00
CA PRO A 84 3.75 -3.92 16.06
C PRO A 84 4.12 -2.43 15.96
N HIS A 85 5.13 -2.08 15.15
CA HIS A 85 5.53 -0.71 14.89
C HIS A 85 4.81 -0.08 13.71
N PHE A 86 4.01 -0.84 12.97
CA PHE A 86 3.28 -0.34 11.80
C PHE A 86 1.81 -0.13 12.12
N TYR A 87 1.22 0.86 11.46
CA TYR A 87 -0.21 1.11 11.49
C TYR A 87 -0.67 1.61 10.13
N THR A 88 -1.83 1.15 9.68
CA THR A 88 -2.44 1.62 8.43
C THR A 88 -3.62 2.53 8.75
N THR A 89 -3.54 3.78 8.31
CA THR A 89 -4.62 4.75 8.54
C THR A 89 -5.60 4.82 7.38
N ARG A 90 -6.83 5.23 7.70
CA ARG A 90 -7.89 5.58 6.73
C ARG A 90 -7.94 7.09 6.43
N LEU A 91 -7.02 7.88 6.97
CA LEU A 91 -7.07 9.35 6.96
C LEU A 91 -7.37 9.96 5.59
N GLU A 92 -6.75 9.45 4.53
CA GLU A 92 -6.98 9.94 3.18
C GLU A 92 -8.17 9.29 2.48
N LEU A 93 -8.56 8.07 2.87
CA LEU A 93 -9.73 7.38 2.34
C LEU A 93 -11.03 8.08 2.75
N ASP A 94 -11.09 8.49 4.01
CA ASP A 94 -12.28 9.08 4.61
C ASP A 94 -12.35 10.60 4.37
N ARG A 95 -11.35 11.19 3.70
CA ARG A 95 -11.30 12.61 3.34
C ARG A 95 -12.07 12.87 2.03
N GLU A 96 -12.90 13.90 2.02
CA GLU A 96 -13.53 14.38 0.79
C GLU A 96 -12.52 15.06 -0.14
N GLY A 97 -12.66 14.83 -1.45
CA GLY A 97 -11.81 15.44 -2.47
C GLY A 97 -10.46 14.76 -2.69
N PRO A 98 -9.54 15.42 -3.43
CA PRO A 98 -8.21 14.87 -3.71
C PRO A 98 -7.32 14.83 -2.46
N SER A 99 -6.45 13.82 -2.39
CA SER A 99 -5.52 13.65 -1.28
C SER A 99 -4.16 14.29 -1.60
N TYR A 100 -3.74 15.29 -0.81
CA TYR A 100 -2.42 15.91 -0.91
C TYR A 100 -1.56 15.59 0.31
N THR A 101 -0.31 15.21 0.09
CA THR A 101 0.66 14.85 1.13
C THR A 101 0.84 15.97 2.17
N ILE A 102 0.85 17.23 1.74
CA ILE A 102 1.02 18.39 2.64
C ILE A 102 -0.13 18.51 3.65
N ASP A 103 -1.36 18.27 3.20
CA ASP A 103 -2.55 18.34 4.05
C ASP A 103 -2.55 17.17 5.06
N THR A 104 -2.14 15.99 4.60
CA THR A 104 -1.98 14.78 5.42
C THR A 104 -0.92 14.97 6.51
N LEU A 105 0.27 15.45 6.16
CA LEU A 105 1.34 15.66 7.14
C LEU A 105 0.99 16.78 8.13
N THR A 106 0.31 17.83 7.68
CA THR A 106 -0.17 18.91 8.57
C THR A 106 -1.17 18.37 9.60
N GLN A 107 -2.15 17.58 9.14
CA GLN A 107 -3.12 16.94 10.03
C GLN A 107 -2.43 15.98 11.02
N LEU A 108 -1.50 15.14 10.56
CA LEU A 108 -0.76 14.21 11.42
C LEU A 108 0.12 14.94 12.44
N SER A 109 0.75 16.04 12.05
CA SER A 109 1.55 16.89 12.96
C SER A 109 0.67 17.43 14.10
N ALA A 110 -0.53 17.93 13.78
CA ALA A 110 -1.49 18.39 14.78
C ALA A 110 -1.96 17.25 15.71
N MET A 111 -2.22 16.06 15.18
CA MET A 111 -2.68 14.90 15.97
C MET A 111 -1.59 14.31 16.86
N ALA A 112 -0.34 14.26 16.40
CA ALA A 112 0.80 13.73 17.16
C ALA A 112 1.21 14.64 18.34
N GLY A 113 0.80 15.90 18.30
CA GLY A 113 1.00 16.88 19.36
C GLY A 113 2.37 17.58 19.33
N PRO A 114 2.57 18.57 20.20
CA PRO A 114 3.77 19.40 20.20
C PRO A 114 5.05 18.59 20.40
N GLY A 115 6.08 18.91 19.61
CA GLY A 115 7.41 18.29 19.68
C GLY A 115 7.57 17.01 18.85
N ALA A 116 6.48 16.41 18.36
CA ALA A 116 6.58 15.27 17.46
C ALA A 116 7.38 15.61 16.19
N SER A 117 8.25 14.70 15.78
CA SER A 117 9.06 14.80 14.57
C SER A 117 8.52 13.84 13.52
N LEU A 118 8.11 14.39 12.38
CA LEU A 118 7.58 13.62 11.26
C LEU A 118 8.69 13.36 10.23
N TYR A 119 8.73 12.14 9.73
CA TYR A 119 9.63 11.70 8.67
C TYR A 119 8.80 11.13 7.53
N PHE A 120 8.68 11.87 6.43
CA PHE A 120 8.05 11.37 5.23
C PHE A 120 9.03 10.45 4.49
N ILE A 121 8.65 9.19 4.31
CA ILE A 121 9.45 8.17 3.65
C ILE A 121 8.99 8.11 2.19
N ALA A 122 9.90 8.35 1.26
CA ALA A 122 9.61 8.38 -0.16
C ALA A 122 10.68 7.66 -0.96
N GLY A 123 10.27 7.04 -2.07
CA GLY A 123 11.22 6.51 -3.04
C GLY A 123 11.96 7.64 -3.76
N ALA A 124 13.15 7.33 -4.26
CA ALA A 124 13.96 8.28 -5.02
C ALA A 124 13.26 8.84 -6.28
N ASP A 125 12.39 8.06 -6.91
CA ASP A 125 11.50 8.46 -8.00
C ASP A 125 10.55 9.59 -7.59
N SER A 126 10.04 9.55 -6.35
CA SER A 126 9.16 10.59 -5.84
C SER A 126 9.88 11.93 -5.66
N VAL A 127 11.19 11.92 -5.37
CA VAL A 127 11.99 13.15 -5.20
C VAL A 127 12.01 13.99 -6.48
N VAL A 128 12.06 13.35 -7.63
CA VAL A 128 12.09 14.03 -8.94
C VAL A 128 10.81 14.83 -9.17
N THR A 129 9.67 14.29 -8.74
CA THR A 129 8.36 14.91 -8.94
C THR A 129 7.91 15.76 -7.74
N LEU A 130 8.56 15.64 -6.59
CA LEU A 130 8.19 16.34 -5.36
C LEU A 130 8.02 17.87 -5.56
N PRO A 131 8.86 18.59 -6.32
CA PRO A 131 8.65 20.02 -6.57
C PRO A 131 7.35 20.36 -7.31
N SER A 132 6.78 19.45 -8.09
CA SER A 132 5.52 19.66 -8.82
C SER A 132 4.28 19.34 -7.99
N TRP A 133 4.44 18.70 -6.82
CA TRP A 133 3.33 18.39 -5.93
C TRP A 133 2.81 19.67 -5.28
N ARG A 134 1.50 19.71 -4.99
CA ARG A 134 0.89 20.80 -4.24
C ARG A 134 1.60 20.96 -2.89
N GLY A 135 2.29 22.08 -2.70
CA GLY A 135 3.06 22.36 -1.47
C GLY A 135 4.29 21.46 -1.27
N GLY A 136 4.81 20.82 -2.33
CA GLY A 136 5.85 19.79 -2.22
C GLY A 136 7.12 20.24 -1.52
N LEU A 137 7.70 21.39 -1.90
CA LEU A 137 8.85 21.95 -1.19
C LEU A 137 8.51 22.44 0.24
N GLY A 138 7.25 22.78 0.49
CA GLY A 138 6.75 23.15 1.82
C GLY A 138 6.66 21.96 2.78
N LEU A 139 6.67 20.72 2.28
CA LEU A 139 6.78 19.52 3.13
C LEU A 139 8.03 19.58 4.02
N LEU A 140 9.13 20.11 3.46
CA LEU A 140 10.40 20.25 4.17
C LEU A 140 10.34 21.32 5.28
N ASP A 141 9.29 22.12 5.37
CA ASP A 141 9.15 23.07 6.48
C ASP A 141 8.50 22.41 7.71
N ILE A 142 7.77 21.30 7.52
CA ILE A 142 7.00 20.63 8.56
C ILE A 142 7.46 19.21 8.88
N CYS A 143 8.29 18.59 8.03
CA CYS A 143 8.81 17.26 8.25
C CYS A 143 10.25 17.08 7.75
N HIS A 144 10.86 15.96 8.12
CA HIS A 144 12.04 15.42 7.45
C HIS A 144 11.61 14.56 6.26
N LEU A 145 12.44 14.52 5.21
CA LEU A 145 12.26 13.65 4.06
C LEU A 145 13.31 12.54 4.09
N ILE A 146 12.89 11.28 4.17
CA ILE A 146 13.76 10.11 4.00
C ILE A 146 13.60 9.64 2.56
N VAL A 147 14.64 9.83 1.77
CA VAL A 147 14.74 9.35 0.39
C VAL A 147 15.34 7.96 0.41
N VAL A 148 14.51 6.97 0.14
CA VAL A 148 14.91 5.57 0.04
C VAL A 148 15.46 5.34 -1.37
N THR A 149 16.75 5.05 -1.46
CA THR A 149 17.43 4.83 -2.74
C THR A 149 17.59 3.35 -3.03
N ARG A 150 17.30 3.00 -4.29
CA ARG A 150 17.67 1.71 -4.90
C ARG A 150 18.96 1.94 -5.69
N PRO A 151 19.84 0.94 -5.83
CA PRO A 151 20.89 0.97 -6.85
C PRO A 151 20.27 1.32 -8.21
N GLY A 152 20.84 2.28 -8.93
CA GLY A 152 20.36 2.70 -10.26
C GLY A 152 19.68 4.07 -10.36
N LEU A 153 19.31 4.74 -9.25
CA LEU A 153 19.02 6.17 -9.34
C LEU A 153 20.34 6.92 -9.61
N PRO A 154 20.44 7.75 -10.67
CA PRO A 154 21.66 8.53 -10.88
C PRO A 154 21.87 9.46 -9.69
N GLY A 155 23.00 9.33 -8.99
CA GLY A 155 23.35 10.20 -7.86
C GLY A 155 23.26 11.69 -8.24
N ALA A 156 23.48 12.01 -9.51
CA ALA A 156 23.30 13.34 -10.09
C ALA A 156 21.86 13.89 -9.94
N VAL A 157 20.81 13.06 -10.08
CA VAL A 157 19.42 13.52 -9.95
C VAL A 157 19.12 13.96 -8.52
N LEU A 158 19.53 13.14 -7.55
CA LEU A 158 19.38 13.47 -6.13
C LEU A 158 20.24 14.68 -5.75
N GLN A 159 21.47 14.74 -6.25
CA GLN A 159 22.36 15.87 -6.01
C GLN A 159 21.78 17.19 -6.56
N ASN A 160 21.26 17.19 -7.79
CA ASN A 160 20.61 18.35 -8.38
C ASN A 160 19.41 18.82 -7.57
N PHE A 161 18.59 17.89 -7.06
CA PHE A 161 17.49 18.21 -6.16
C PHE A 161 18.01 18.90 -4.88
N LEU A 162 19.05 18.34 -4.25
CA LEU A 162 19.62 18.89 -3.02
C LEU A 162 20.29 20.26 -3.23
N ASP A 163 20.91 20.48 -4.39
CA ASP A 163 21.57 21.75 -4.74
C ASP A 163 20.56 22.85 -5.05
N GLY A 164 19.36 22.49 -5.50
CA GLY A 164 18.24 23.42 -5.68
C GLY A 164 17.55 23.85 -4.37
N LEU A 165 17.91 23.27 -3.23
CA LEU A 165 17.27 23.57 -1.94
C LEU A 165 18.07 24.59 -1.11
N PRO A 166 17.39 25.54 -0.42
CA PRO A 166 18.01 26.32 0.64
C PRO A 166 18.59 25.43 1.73
N ALA A 167 19.69 25.85 2.35
CA ALA A 167 20.42 25.06 3.36
C ALA A 167 19.52 24.51 4.48
N VAL A 168 18.55 25.31 4.94
CA VAL A 168 17.58 24.92 5.99
C VAL A 168 16.69 23.74 5.58
N ARG A 169 16.26 23.68 4.31
CA ARG A 169 15.45 22.59 3.77
C ARG A 169 16.31 21.39 3.42
N ARG A 170 17.51 21.62 2.88
CA ARG A 170 18.49 20.56 2.58
C ARG A 170 18.85 19.76 3.82
N ALA A 171 19.02 20.41 4.97
CA ALA A 171 19.31 19.75 6.26
C ALA A 171 18.20 18.81 6.75
N ARG A 172 17.01 18.84 6.13
CA ARG A 172 15.88 17.97 6.46
C ARG A 172 15.71 16.80 5.49
N VAL A 173 16.55 16.70 4.46
CA VAL A 173 16.54 15.59 3.51
C VAL A 173 17.62 14.59 3.88
N HIS A 174 17.22 13.33 4.06
CA HIS A 174 18.09 12.22 4.45
C HIS A 174 18.04 11.14 3.38
N VAL A 175 19.18 10.52 3.09
CA VAL A 175 19.27 9.45 2.10
C VAL A 175 19.45 8.12 2.83
N LEU A 176 18.61 7.15 2.52
CA LEU A 176 18.67 5.81 3.09
C LEU A 176 18.88 4.77 1.98
N PRO A 177 20.07 4.21 1.83
CA PRO A 177 20.29 3.09 0.94
C PRO A 177 19.60 1.84 1.51
N ILE A 178 18.80 1.16 0.69
CA ILE A 178 18.22 -0.15 1.01
C ILE A 178 18.66 -1.17 -0.04
N PRO A 179 18.60 -2.49 0.27
CA PRO A 179 18.80 -3.52 -0.73
C PRO A 179 17.90 -3.30 -1.95
N GLU A 180 18.39 -3.62 -3.14
CA GLU A 180 17.59 -3.52 -4.34
C GLU A 180 16.43 -4.50 -4.27
N ILE A 181 15.22 -3.95 -4.20
CA ILE A 181 13.99 -4.73 -4.33
C ILE A 181 13.35 -4.25 -5.62
N GLY A 182 13.68 -4.94 -6.71
CA GLY A 182 13.15 -4.73 -8.06
C GLY A 182 11.69 -5.17 -8.18
N ILE A 183 10.84 -4.71 -7.26
CA ILE A 183 9.40 -4.96 -7.27
C ILE A 183 8.71 -3.62 -7.49
N SER A 184 7.74 -3.60 -8.40
CA SER A 184 6.82 -2.50 -8.60
C SER A 184 5.38 -2.99 -8.58
N SER A 185 4.45 -2.18 -8.08
CA SER A 185 3.03 -2.52 -8.14
C SER A 185 2.54 -2.73 -9.58
N THR A 186 3.09 -2.01 -10.56
CA THR A 186 2.73 -2.17 -11.98
C THR A 186 3.06 -3.57 -12.49
N GLU A 187 4.30 -4.03 -12.28
CA GLU A 187 4.72 -5.38 -12.65
C GLU A 187 3.88 -6.46 -11.95
N LEU A 188 3.51 -6.25 -10.68
CA LEU A 188 2.64 -7.20 -9.97
C LEU A 188 1.24 -7.30 -10.60
N ARG A 189 0.65 -6.18 -11.02
CA ARG A 189 -0.64 -6.19 -11.73
C ARG A 189 -0.52 -6.91 -13.07
N GLU A 190 0.56 -6.67 -13.82
CA GLU A 190 0.84 -7.36 -15.09
C GLU A 190 1.02 -8.86 -14.92
N ARG A 191 1.76 -9.31 -13.89
CA ARG A 191 1.91 -10.73 -13.54
C ARG A 191 0.56 -11.38 -13.27
N VAL A 192 -0.26 -10.78 -12.41
CA VAL A 192 -1.60 -11.32 -12.11
C VAL A 192 -2.48 -11.37 -13.35
N ALA A 193 -2.43 -10.34 -14.19
CA ALA A 193 -3.18 -10.31 -15.44
C ALA A 193 -2.75 -11.44 -16.41
N ALA A 194 -1.47 -11.80 -16.40
CA ALA A 194 -0.89 -12.89 -17.18
C ALA A 194 -1.03 -14.27 -16.51
N GLY A 195 -1.74 -14.38 -15.37
CA GLY A 195 -1.87 -15.64 -14.62
C GLY A 195 -0.58 -16.11 -13.95
N GLN A 196 0.40 -15.22 -13.77
CA GLN A 196 1.67 -15.50 -13.14
C GLN A 196 1.59 -15.26 -11.62
N SER A 197 2.42 -16.01 -10.88
CA SER A 197 2.49 -15.90 -9.42
C SER A 197 3.12 -14.58 -8.96
N ILE A 198 2.53 -14.00 -7.91
CA ILE A 198 3.09 -12.89 -7.12
C ILE A 198 3.59 -13.33 -5.74
N ARG A 199 3.61 -14.64 -5.48
CA ARG A 199 4.10 -15.23 -4.23
C ARG A 199 5.51 -14.75 -3.90
N TYR A 200 5.75 -14.45 -2.62
CA TYR A 200 7.00 -13.89 -2.08
C TYR A 200 7.34 -12.46 -2.54
N LEU A 201 6.58 -11.86 -3.47
CA LEU A 201 6.71 -10.44 -3.83
C LEU A 201 5.77 -9.55 -3.00
N VAL A 202 4.73 -10.15 -2.45
CA VAL A 202 3.80 -9.58 -1.48
C VAL A 202 3.67 -10.51 -0.27
N PRO A 203 3.18 -10.04 0.89
CA PRO A 203 2.81 -10.93 1.99
C PRO A 203 1.72 -11.93 1.56
N ALA A 204 1.76 -13.16 2.08
CA ALA A 204 0.81 -14.21 1.71
C ALA A 204 -0.66 -13.78 1.85
N ALA A 205 -1.01 -13.08 2.93
CA ALA A 205 -2.37 -12.56 3.14
C ALA A 205 -2.81 -11.56 2.05
N VAL A 206 -1.88 -10.84 1.40
CA VAL A 206 -2.18 -9.95 0.27
C VAL A 206 -2.38 -10.75 -1.00
N GLU A 207 -1.57 -11.79 -1.25
CA GLU A 207 -1.76 -12.74 -2.36
C GLU A 207 -3.16 -13.38 -2.28
N ASP A 208 -3.52 -13.95 -1.12
CA ASP A 208 -4.83 -14.56 -0.86
C ASP A 208 -5.98 -13.56 -1.09
N TYR A 209 -5.78 -12.29 -0.68
CA TYR A 209 -6.77 -11.24 -0.88
C TYR A 209 -6.95 -10.90 -2.37
N VAL A 210 -5.86 -10.76 -3.11
CA VAL A 210 -5.89 -10.51 -4.56
C VAL A 210 -6.64 -11.63 -5.29
N GLU A 211 -6.35 -12.89 -4.94
CA GLU A 211 -7.02 -14.05 -5.53
C GLU A 211 -8.51 -14.10 -5.17
N LYS A 212 -8.86 -13.93 -3.89
CA LYS A 212 -10.23 -14.00 -3.38
C LYS A 212 -11.15 -12.98 -4.05
N TYR A 213 -10.66 -11.78 -4.30
CA TYR A 213 -11.44 -10.70 -4.91
C TYR A 213 -11.24 -10.57 -6.42
N GLY A 214 -10.46 -11.47 -7.04
CA GLY A 214 -10.20 -11.45 -8.48
C GLY A 214 -9.53 -10.17 -8.98
N LEU A 215 -8.75 -9.50 -8.12
CA LEU A 215 -8.13 -8.22 -8.47
C LEU A 215 -7.09 -8.40 -9.57
N TYR A 216 -6.96 -7.38 -10.43
CA TYR A 216 -5.96 -7.31 -11.52
C TYR A 216 -6.09 -8.36 -12.63
N ARG A 217 -7.12 -9.21 -12.58
CA ARG A 217 -7.42 -10.12 -13.68
C ARG A 217 -8.12 -9.36 -14.82
N PRO A 218 -7.86 -9.70 -16.08
CA PRO A 218 -8.66 -9.18 -17.18
C PRO A 218 -10.13 -9.56 -16.95
N ALA A 219 -11.05 -8.68 -17.32
CA ALA A 219 -12.46 -9.05 -17.36
C ALA A 219 -12.61 -10.31 -18.22
N ALA A 220 -13.38 -11.28 -17.74
CA ALA A 220 -13.69 -12.45 -18.56
C ALA A 220 -14.32 -11.96 -19.87
N PRO A 221 -13.94 -12.53 -21.04
CA PRO A 221 -14.62 -12.19 -22.27
C PRO A 221 -16.10 -12.48 -22.09
N GLU A 222 -16.93 -11.49 -22.44
CA GLU A 222 -18.38 -11.63 -22.43
C GLU A 222 -18.73 -12.89 -23.24
N PRO A 223 -19.55 -13.81 -22.71
CA PRO A 223 -19.83 -15.06 -23.42
C PRO A 223 -20.40 -14.70 -24.79
N ALA A 224 -19.70 -15.14 -25.85
CA ALA A 224 -20.11 -14.90 -27.22
C ALA A 224 -21.59 -15.22 -27.35
N ALA A 225 -22.38 -14.23 -27.77
CA ALA A 225 -23.81 -14.41 -28.01
C ALA A 225 -23.98 -15.69 -28.83
N ARG A 226 -24.77 -16.64 -28.30
CA ARG A 226 -25.08 -17.88 -29.03
C ARG A 226 -25.50 -17.47 -30.44
N PRO A 227 -24.88 -18.03 -31.49
CA PRO A 227 -25.32 -17.74 -32.85
C PRO A 227 -26.82 -18.04 -32.90
N ALA A 228 -27.59 -17.06 -33.38
CA ALA A 228 -29.02 -17.22 -33.60
C ALA A 228 -29.23 -18.55 -34.34
N PRO A 229 -30.23 -19.37 -33.94
CA PRO A 229 -30.49 -20.62 -34.64
C PRO A 229 -30.61 -20.30 -36.12
N ALA A 230 -29.80 -20.98 -36.94
CA ALA A 230 -29.83 -20.85 -38.38
C ALA A 230 -31.30 -20.98 -38.80
N GLY A 231 -31.83 -19.92 -39.42
CA GLY A 231 -33.23 -19.85 -39.83
C GLY A 231 -33.56 -21.12 -40.62
N GLY A 232 -34.43 -21.94 -40.05
CA GLY A 232 -35.03 -23.05 -40.77
C GLY A 232 -35.67 -22.48 -42.04
N GLY A 233 -35.24 -23.01 -43.19
CA GLY A 233 -35.86 -22.71 -44.46
C GLY A 233 -37.37 -22.99 -44.41
N PRO A 234 -38.18 -22.35 -45.26
CA PRO A 234 -39.62 -22.48 -45.20
C PRO A 234 -40.04 -23.90 -45.59
N GLU A 235 -40.38 -24.72 -44.61
CA GLU A 235 -41.19 -25.91 -44.85
C GLU A 235 -42.59 -25.49 -45.28
N ARG A 236 -42.95 -25.85 -46.52
CA ARG A 236 -44.33 -25.78 -47.00
C ARG A 236 -45.10 -26.95 -46.38
N GLY A 237 -45.95 -26.67 -45.39
CA GLY A 237 -47.00 -27.56 -44.91
C GLY A 237 -48.39 -27.01 -45.26
N PRO A 238 -49.37 -27.85 -45.64
CA PRO A 238 -50.65 -27.40 -46.16
C PRO A 238 -51.63 -26.97 -45.07
N ALA A 239 -52.64 -26.22 -45.51
CA ALA A 239 -53.73 -25.65 -44.75
C ALA A 239 -54.61 -26.68 -44.00
N GLY A 240 -55.17 -26.25 -42.87
CA GLY A 240 -56.46 -26.74 -42.39
C GLY A 240 -56.66 -26.69 -40.87
N GLY A 241 -57.74 -26.01 -40.44
CA GLY A 241 -58.53 -26.47 -39.29
C GLY A 241 -58.50 -25.61 -38.03
N ALA A 242 -59.60 -24.91 -37.79
CA ALA A 242 -59.91 -24.15 -36.58
C ALA A 242 -60.18 -25.03 -35.34
N GLY A 243 -59.99 -24.46 -34.15
CA GLY A 243 -60.48 -25.02 -32.88
C GLY A 243 -60.16 -24.12 -31.68
N GLN A 244 -61.21 -23.69 -30.97
CA GLN A 244 -61.20 -22.77 -29.83
C GLN A 244 -60.99 -23.49 -28.48
N GLY A 245 -60.67 -22.72 -27.43
CA GLY A 245 -60.65 -23.09 -26.00
C GLY A 245 -59.23 -23.02 -25.43
N GLY A 246 -58.86 -22.15 -24.47
CA GLY A 246 -59.58 -21.68 -23.30
C GLY A 246 -59.21 -22.58 -22.11
N GLU A 247 -58.26 -22.18 -21.27
CA GLU A 247 -58.24 -22.51 -19.83
C GLU A 247 -57.15 -21.71 -19.09
N GLN A 248 -57.45 -21.49 -17.81
CA GLN A 248 -56.92 -20.57 -16.81
C GLN A 248 -55.53 -20.92 -16.24
N ALA A 249 -54.88 -19.90 -15.68
CA ALA A 249 -53.74 -20.01 -14.78
C ALA A 249 -54.18 -20.33 -13.34
N PRO A 250 -53.34 -21.00 -12.53
CA PRO A 250 -53.46 -20.97 -11.08
C PRO A 250 -52.27 -20.24 -10.40
N PRO A 251 -52.46 -19.79 -9.14
CA PRO A 251 -51.59 -18.83 -8.47
C PRO A 251 -50.49 -19.47 -7.61
N SER A 252 -49.52 -18.63 -7.24
CA SER A 252 -48.47 -18.86 -6.24
C SER A 252 -49.03 -19.14 -4.84
N PRO A 253 -48.21 -19.76 -3.96
CA PRO A 253 -48.17 -19.34 -2.56
C PRO A 253 -46.75 -18.95 -2.11
N GLY A 254 -46.69 -17.91 -1.28
CA GLY A 254 -45.50 -17.51 -0.55
C GLY A 254 -45.21 -18.39 0.66
N GLY A 255 -44.06 -18.14 1.30
CA GLY A 255 -43.68 -18.75 2.57
C GLY A 255 -42.29 -18.30 2.99
N ASP A 256 -42.25 -17.45 4.03
CA ASP A 256 -41.08 -17.07 4.81
C ASP A 256 -40.30 -18.27 5.36
N ALA A 257 -38.98 -18.15 5.44
CA ALA A 257 -38.19 -18.75 6.51
C ALA A 257 -36.81 -18.08 6.62
N ALA A 258 -36.69 -17.17 7.58
CA ALA A 258 -35.42 -16.77 8.16
C ALA A 258 -34.83 -17.95 8.95
N VAL A 259 -33.55 -18.25 8.75
CA VAL A 259 -32.78 -19.12 9.65
C VAL A 259 -31.42 -18.48 9.92
N GLU A 260 -31.28 -18.01 11.15
CA GLU A 260 -30.05 -17.51 11.76
C GLU A 260 -29.04 -18.65 11.98
N GLY A 261 -27.86 -18.54 11.37
CA GLY A 261 -26.72 -19.44 11.60
C GLY A 261 -25.73 -18.86 12.60
N ARG A 262 -25.91 -19.16 13.88
CA ARG A 262 -25.03 -18.79 14.99
C ARG A 262 -23.89 -19.81 15.13
N ALA A 263 -22.68 -19.49 14.64
CA ALA A 263 -21.49 -20.30 14.90
C ALA A 263 -20.72 -19.76 16.12
N ARG A 264 -20.54 -20.64 17.11
CA ARG A 264 -19.84 -20.42 18.39
C ARG A 264 -18.32 -20.59 18.18
N ASN A 265 -17.51 -19.65 18.66
CA ASN A 265 -16.07 -19.84 18.85
C ASN A 265 -15.79 -20.10 20.33
N ALA A 266 -15.01 -21.14 20.61
CA ALA A 266 -14.49 -21.50 21.93
C ALA A 266 -12.99 -21.88 21.82
N ALA A 267 -12.29 -21.67 22.94
CA ALA A 267 -10.90 -22.00 23.28
C ALA A 267 -9.81 -21.06 22.69
N GLU A 268 -9.23 -20.11 23.45
CA GLU A 268 -8.30 -20.24 24.60
C GLU A 268 -6.90 -20.77 24.21
N GLY A 269 -5.88 -19.99 24.58
CA GLY A 269 -4.46 -20.22 24.28
C GLY A 269 -3.78 -21.31 25.12
N PRO A 270 -2.43 -21.36 25.12
CA PRO A 270 -1.75 -20.65 26.20
C PRO A 270 -0.41 -19.98 25.82
N ALA A 271 0.11 -19.26 26.81
CA ALA A 271 1.32 -18.46 26.84
C ALA A 271 2.65 -19.24 26.93
N GLY A 272 3.73 -18.57 26.52
CA GLY A 272 5.15 -18.87 26.78
C GLY A 272 5.98 -18.01 25.82
N GLY A 273 6.86 -17.08 26.20
CA GLY A 273 7.80 -17.06 27.31
C GLY A 273 9.17 -17.53 26.80
N GLY A 274 10.06 -16.62 26.37
CA GLY A 274 11.46 -17.01 26.09
C GLY A 274 12.30 -16.13 25.16
N ALA A 275 13.17 -15.34 25.78
CA ALA A 275 14.54 -14.97 25.35
C ALA A 275 14.78 -14.20 24.04
N ALA A 276 15.11 -12.91 24.22
CA ALA A 276 15.85 -12.10 23.25
C ALA A 276 17.26 -12.67 23.04
N ARG A 277 17.64 -12.95 21.79
CA ARG A 277 19.03 -13.20 21.40
C ARG A 277 19.67 -11.91 20.91
N ALA A 278 20.74 -11.51 21.58
CA ALA A 278 21.59 -10.39 21.20
C ALA A 278 22.30 -10.65 19.87
N TRP A 279 22.37 -9.62 19.02
CA TRP A 279 23.28 -9.58 17.87
C TRP A 279 24.71 -9.29 18.34
N PRO A 280 25.75 -9.86 17.70
CA PRO A 280 27.14 -9.56 18.03
C PRO A 280 27.49 -8.11 17.66
N PRO A 281 28.43 -7.46 18.38
CA PRO A 281 28.85 -6.09 18.08
C PRO A 281 29.59 -6.01 16.74
N ALA A 282 29.35 -4.90 16.03
CA ALA A 282 30.00 -4.56 14.77
C ALA A 282 31.53 -4.45 14.95
N VAL A 283 32.25 -5.11 14.05
CA VAL A 283 33.71 -5.08 13.97
C VAL A 283 34.16 -3.67 13.56
N GLY A 284 35.12 -3.14 14.31
CA GLY A 284 35.60 -1.76 14.19
C GLY A 284 36.24 -1.43 12.84
N ASN A 285 36.03 -0.19 12.42
CA ASN A 285 36.70 0.47 11.31
C ASN A 285 38.18 0.74 11.66
N PRO A 286 39.17 0.20 10.95
CA PRO A 286 40.55 0.59 11.16
C PRO A 286 40.82 1.96 10.54
N ALA A 287 41.22 2.88 11.41
CA ALA A 287 41.75 4.20 11.06
C ALA A 287 42.92 4.09 10.08
N ALA A 288 42.79 4.73 8.91
CA ALA A 288 43.92 5.00 8.03
C ALA A 288 44.70 6.22 8.56
N ARG A 289 45.96 5.99 8.94
CA ARG A 289 47.00 7.02 9.00
C ARG A 289 47.91 6.90 7.76
N PRO A 290 48.55 7.99 7.33
CA PRO A 290 49.17 8.08 6.01
C PRO A 290 50.58 7.49 5.99
N GLY A 291 50.97 6.91 4.86
CA GLY A 291 52.31 6.39 4.61
C GLY A 291 52.54 6.19 3.12
N SER A 292 53.62 6.79 2.64
CA SER A 292 54.03 6.98 1.26
C SER A 292 54.55 5.72 0.55
N SER A 293 54.65 5.86 -0.78
CA SER A 293 55.63 5.25 -1.71
C SER A 293 55.54 3.76 -2.07
N GLY A 294 55.46 3.49 -3.39
CA GLY A 294 56.24 2.42 -4.01
C GLY A 294 55.52 1.40 -4.90
N VAL A 295 55.55 1.65 -6.22
CA VAL A 295 55.90 0.71 -7.32
C VAL A 295 55.12 -0.61 -7.55
N ALA A 296 54.64 -0.77 -8.80
CA ALA A 296 54.45 -1.96 -9.68
C ALA A 296 54.09 -3.32 -9.04
N LEU A 297 53.10 -4.10 -9.50
CA LEU A 297 52.64 -4.49 -10.86
C LEU A 297 51.12 -4.70 -10.84
#